data_AF-A0A350PGM5-F1
#
_entry.id   AF-A0A350PGM5-F1
#
_cell.length_a   1.000
_cell.length_b   1.000
_cell.length_c   1.000
_cell.angle_alpha   90.00
_cell.angle_beta   90.00
_cell.angle_gamma   90.00
#
_symmetry.space_group_name_H-M   'P 1'
#
loop_
_entity.id
_entity.type
_entity.pdbx_description
1 polymer ?
#
loop_
_entity_poly.entity_id
_entity_poly.type
_entity_poly.pdbx_seq_one_letter_code
_entity_poly.pdbx_strand_id
1 'polypeptide(L)'
;MNNVDCGLIIRRSKNQRSEEYAKICADSLEFNNMKYEFIDAVQNVPYDRAAELAGLSITNEQIDASKQSNNSIAQHPECLEVGNACCTASHVKAWRRILEIDKPCAILEHDAY
;
A
#
# COMPACT_ATOMS: atom_id res chain seq x y z
N MET A 1 -22.23 -8.75 15.69
CA MET A 1 -21.42 -8.68 14.45
C MET A 1 -20.25 -7.77 14.75
N ASN A 2 -19.02 -8.21 14.51
CA ASN A 2 -17.85 -7.36 14.70
C ASN A 2 -17.91 -6.26 13.63
N ASN A 3 -18.26 -5.04 14.02
CA ASN A 3 -18.35 -3.91 13.11
C ASN A 3 -16.93 -3.50 12.70
N VAL A 4 -16.69 -3.42 11.39
CA VAL A 4 -15.52 -2.74 10.82
C VAL A 4 -15.62 -1.25 11.16
N ASP A 5 -14.57 -0.67 11.72
CA ASP A 5 -14.56 0.73 12.19
C ASP A 5 -14.38 1.74 11.03
N CYS A 6 -13.45 1.46 10.12
CA CYS A 6 -13.17 2.31 8.97
C CYS A 6 -12.54 1.54 7.79
N GLY A 7 -12.50 2.18 6.63
CA GLY A 7 -11.66 1.77 5.50
C GLY A 7 -10.33 2.54 5.47
N LEU A 8 -9.23 1.83 5.27
CA LEU A 8 -7.91 2.40 4.99
C LEU A 8 -7.64 2.23 3.49
N ILE A 9 -7.61 3.34 2.76
CA ILE A 9 -7.46 3.35 1.30
C ILE A 9 -6.01 3.65 0.95
N ILE A 10 -5.28 2.66 0.44
CA ILE A 10 -3.90 2.83 -0.01
C ILE A 10 -3.92 3.42 -1.42
N ARG A 11 -3.21 4.53 -1.60
CA ARG A 11 -3.11 5.21 -2.90
C ARG A 11 -1.70 5.70 -3.19
N ARG A 12 -1.39 5.89 -4.47
CA ARG A 12 -0.14 6.48 -4.92
C ARG A 12 -0.33 7.99 -5.11
N SER A 13 0.27 8.78 -4.22
CA SER A 13 0.16 10.24 -4.30
C SER A 13 0.77 10.74 -5.62
N LYS A 14 0.09 11.71 -6.25
CA LYS A 14 0.43 12.30 -7.55
C LYS A 14 0.29 11.35 -8.75
N ASN A 15 -0.30 10.17 -8.56
CA ASN A 15 -0.71 9.31 -9.67
C ASN A 15 -2.22 9.49 -9.89
N GLN A 16 -2.58 10.17 -10.99
CA GLN A 16 -3.97 10.53 -11.27
C GLN A 16 -4.91 9.31 -11.23
N ARG A 17 -4.55 8.21 -11.89
CA ARG A 17 -5.39 7.00 -11.96
C ARG A 17 -5.58 6.36 -10.58
N SER A 18 -4.51 6.27 -9.79
CA SER A 18 -4.58 5.76 -8.42
C SER A 18 -5.45 6.64 -7.53
N GLU A 19 -5.34 7.97 -7.66
CA GLU A 19 -6.16 8.94 -6.92
C GLU A 19 -7.65 8.87 -7.33
N GLU A 20 -7.94 8.69 -8.62
CA GLU A 20 -9.30 8.51 -9.13
C GLU A 20 -9.96 7.24 -8.58
N TYR A 21 -9.27 6.10 -8.61
CA TYR A 21 -9.81 4.86 -8.04
C TYR A 21 -9.91 4.91 -6.51
N ALA A 22 -8.91 5.48 -5.84
CA ALA A 22 -8.97 5.71 -4.39
C ALA A 22 -10.17 6.58 -4.01
N LYS A 23 -10.50 7.59 -4.83
CA LYS A 23 -11.71 8.40 -4.65
C LYS A 23 -12.98 7.58 -4.84
N ILE A 24 -13.06 6.69 -5.83
CA ILE A 24 -14.24 5.82 -6.02
C ILE A 24 -14.47 4.93 -4.77
N CYS A 25 -13.41 4.40 -4.17
CA CYS A 25 -13.52 3.67 -2.91
C CYS A 25 -13.98 4.56 -1.75
N ALA A 26 -13.44 5.77 -1.63
CA ALA A 26 -13.88 6.74 -0.63
C ALA A 26 -15.38 7.06 -0.77
N ASP A 27 -15.83 7.36 -2.00
CA ASP A 27 -17.22 7.67 -2.31
C ASP A 27 -18.15 6.49 -1.96
N SER A 28 -17.70 5.25 -2.20
CA SER A 28 -18.43 4.04 -1.83
C SER A 28 -18.56 3.87 -0.31
N LEU A 29 -17.49 4.15 0.45
CA LEU A 29 -17.53 4.12 1.91
C LEU A 29 -18.43 5.22 2.47
N GLU A 30 -18.35 6.45 1.93
CA GLU A 30 -19.22 7.56 2.30
C GLU A 30 -20.70 7.23 2.05
N PHE A 31 -21.03 6.67 0.89
CA PHE A 31 -22.39 6.24 0.56
C PHE A 31 -22.96 5.24 1.57
N ASN A 32 -22.09 4.41 2.16
CA ASN A 32 -22.47 3.44 3.19
C ASN A 32 -22.28 3.97 4.63
N ASN A 33 -22.07 5.28 4.82
CA ASN A 33 -21.83 5.92 6.12
C ASN A 33 -20.63 5.33 6.88
N MET A 34 -19.61 4.86 6.16
CA MET A 34 -18.37 4.33 6.72
C MET A 34 -17.27 5.39 6.72
N LYS A 35 -16.54 5.48 7.83
CA LYS A 35 -15.34 6.34 7.91
C LYS A 35 -14.23 5.77 7.06
N TYR A 36 -13.34 6.63 6.58
CA TYR A 36 -12.14 6.20 5.87
C TYR A 36 -10.95 7.13 6.09
N GLU A 37 -9.76 6.62 5.79
CA GLU A 37 -8.49 7.35 5.81
C GLU A 37 -7.67 6.96 4.59
N PHE A 38 -7.00 7.92 3.94
CA PHE A 38 -6.04 7.62 2.89
C PHE A 38 -4.66 7.32 3.48
N ILE A 39 -4.03 6.25 3.00
CA ILE A 39 -2.65 5.89 3.30
C ILE A 39 -1.82 6.10 2.04
N ASP A 40 -0.85 7.01 2.09
CA ASP A 40 0.08 7.19 0.98
C ASP A 40 1.00 5.96 0.84
N ALA A 41 1.00 5.37 -0.34
CA ALA A 41 1.80 4.20 -0.70
C ALA A 41 3.30 4.50 -0.65
N VAL A 42 4.09 3.49 -0.31
CA VAL A 42 5.55 3.54 -0.46
C VAL A 42 5.88 3.24 -1.93
N GLN A 43 6.60 4.15 -2.57
CA GLN A 43 6.85 4.07 -4.02
C GLN A 43 8.26 4.50 -4.39
N ASN A 44 8.77 3.93 -5.49
CA ASN A 44 10.03 4.32 -6.13
C ASN A 44 11.26 4.30 -5.20
N VAL A 45 11.30 3.34 -4.27
CA VAL A 45 12.45 3.10 -3.40
C VAL A 45 12.90 1.63 -3.51
N PRO A 46 14.20 1.35 -3.33
CA PRO A 46 14.68 -0.01 -3.17
C PRO A 46 14.00 -0.77 -2.03
N TYR A 47 13.95 -2.10 -2.12
CA TYR A 47 13.21 -2.97 -1.19
C TYR A 47 13.66 -2.80 0.28
N ASP A 48 14.96 -2.72 0.51
CA ASP A 48 15.55 -2.49 1.83
C ASP A 48 15.10 -1.15 2.43
N ARG A 49 15.10 -0.09 1.63
CA ARG A 49 14.59 1.21 2.05
C ARG A 49 13.08 1.18 2.28
N ALA A 50 12.32 0.45 1.46
CA ALA A 50 10.87 0.29 1.65
C ALA A 50 10.56 -0.42 2.98
N ALA A 51 11.30 -1.47 3.30
CA ALA A 51 11.18 -2.20 4.56
C ALA A 51 11.49 -1.28 5.75
N GLU A 52 12.59 -0.52 5.69
CA GLU A 52 12.96 0.44 6.73
C GLU A 52 11.88 1.51 6.95
N LEU A 53 11.33 2.09 5.86
CA LEU A 53 10.24 3.07 5.93
C LEU A 53 8.95 2.51 6.56
N ALA A 54 8.73 1.21 6.41
CA ALA A 54 7.63 0.49 7.04
C ALA A 54 7.95 0.03 8.49
N GLY A 55 9.17 0.24 8.97
CA GLY A 55 9.63 -0.23 10.29
C GLY A 55 9.90 -1.73 10.35
N LEU A 56 10.10 -2.39 9.20
CA LEU A 56 10.47 -3.79 9.13
C LEU A 56 11.98 -3.96 9.31
N SER A 57 12.37 -4.95 10.10
CA SER A 57 13.74 -5.46 10.11
C SER A 57 13.85 -6.63 9.14
N ILE A 58 14.69 -6.50 8.12
CA ILE A 58 14.98 -7.55 7.14
C ILE A 58 16.46 -7.95 7.24
N THR A 59 16.73 -9.23 7.02
CA THR A 59 18.08 -9.78 7.02
C THR A 59 18.75 -9.59 5.65
N ASN A 60 20.08 -9.67 5.61
CA ASN A 60 20.83 -9.64 4.34
C ASN A 60 20.43 -10.80 3.41
N GLU A 61 20.12 -11.98 3.97
CA GLU A 61 19.63 -13.12 3.19
C GLU A 61 18.29 -12.83 2.51
N GLN A 62 17.37 -12.16 3.20
CA GLN A 62 16.08 -11.72 2.63
C GLN A 62 16.28 -10.64 1.56
N ILE A 63 17.21 -9.71 1.78
CA ILE A 63 17.58 -8.69 0.78
C ILE A 63 18.11 -9.39 -0.47
N ASP A 64 19.03 -10.33 -0.34
CA ASP A 64 19.64 -11.00 -1.49
C ASP A 64 18.64 -11.90 -2.23
N ALA A 65 17.75 -12.59 -1.52
CA ALA A 65 16.63 -13.30 -2.12
C ALA A 65 15.67 -12.35 -2.89
N SER A 66 15.43 -11.14 -2.38
CA SER A 66 14.58 -10.14 -3.05
C SER A 66 15.20 -9.63 -4.36
N LYS A 67 16.54 -9.46 -4.39
CA LYS A 67 17.28 -9.07 -5.61
C LYS A 67 17.26 -10.16 -6.69
N GLN A 68 17.12 -11.42 -6.29
CA GLN A 68 16.98 -12.56 -7.22
C GLN A 68 15.52 -12.77 -7.65
N SER A 69 14.56 -12.09 -7.04
CA SER A 69 13.16 -12.21 -7.44
C SER A 69 12.95 -11.57 -8.82
N ASN A 70 12.30 -12.33 -9.70
CA ASN A 70 12.06 -11.96 -11.09
C ASN A 70 11.00 -10.85 -11.25
N ASN A 71 10.35 -10.38 -10.18
CA ASN A 71 9.46 -9.21 -10.19
C ASN A 71 10.23 -7.87 -10.29
N SER A 72 11.31 -7.88 -11.06
CA SER A 72 12.06 -6.66 -11.38
C SER A 72 11.28 -5.86 -12.41
N ILE A 73 11.45 -4.53 -12.37
CA ILE A 73 10.96 -3.59 -13.37
C ILE A 73 11.33 -4.03 -14.82
N ALA A 74 12.41 -4.79 -14.99
CA ALA A 74 12.83 -5.31 -16.30
C ALA A 74 11.87 -6.35 -16.92
N GLN A 75 11.05 -7.04 -16.12
CA GLN A 75 10.07 -8.02 -16.60
C GLN A 75 8.66 -7.45 -16.76
N HIS A 76 8.41 -6.26 -16.19
CA HIS A 76 7.14 -5.56 -16.24
C HIS A 76 7.38 -4.13 -16.73
N PRO A 77 7.46 -3.90 -18.06
CA PRO A 77 7.72 -2.58 -18.63
C PRO A 77 6.70 -1.53 -18.20
N GLU A 78 5.46 -1.93 -17.90
CA GLU A 78 4.46 -1.08 -17.27
C GLU A 78 4.98 -0.49 -15.95
N CYS A 79 5.77 -1.23 -15.18
CA CYS A 79 6.41 -0.74 -13.97
C CYS A 79 7.49 0.33 -14.20
N LEU A 80 8.01 0.48 -15.42
CA LEU A 80 8.91 1.59 -15.79
C LEU A 80 8.14 2.92 -15.87
N GLU A 81 6.96 2.90 -16.50
CA GLU A 81 6.15 4.10 -16.68
C GLU A 81 5.45 4.52 -15.40
N VAL A 82 4.89 3.53 -14.69
CA VAL A 82 4.12 3.84 -13.49
C VAL A 82 4.99 3.81 -12.23
N GLY A 83 6.18 3.20 -12.22
CA GLY A 83 7.11 3.20 -11.07
C GLY A 83 6.74 2.19 -9.98
N ASN A 84 7.71 1.44 -9.43
CA ASN A 84 7.49 0.30 -8.53
C ASN A 84 6.68 0.71 -7.28
N ALA A 85 5.57 0.01 -7.06
CA ALA A 85 4.76 0.13 -5.85
C ALA A 85 5.27 -0.89 -4.83
N CYS A 86 5.81 -0.41 -3.71
CA CYS A 86 6.29 -1.27 -2.64
C CYS A 86 5.10 -1.75 -1.80
N CYS A 87 4.17 -2.51 -2.41
CA CYS A 87 2.87 -2.89 -1.84
C CYS A 87 3.00 -3.49 -0.43
N THR A 88 3.99 -4.37 -0.20
CA THR A 88 4.26 -4.93 1.13
C THR A 88 4.51 -3.85 2.18
N ALA A 89 5.33 -2.85 1.86
CA ALA A 89 5.62 -1.75 2.78
C ALA A 89 4.39 -0.85 2.99
N SER A 90 3.62 -0.57 1.93
CA SER A 90 2.34 0.14 2.02
C SER A 90 1.35 -0.57 2.95
N HIS A 91 1.23 -1.90 2.84
CA HIS A 91 0.34 -2.71 3.67
C HIS A 91 0.77 -2.75 5.12
N VAL A 92 2.07 -2.81 5.40
CA VAL A 92 2.58 -2.75 6.77
C VAL A 92 2.23 -1.40 7.42
N LYS A 93 2.30 -0.28 6.67
CA LYS A 93 1.81 1.02 7.19
C LYS A 93 0.32 0.96 7.54
N ALA A 94 -0.50 0.36 6.69
CA ALA A 94 -1.93 0.20 6.96
C ALA A 94 -2.18 -0.70 8.18
N TRP A 95 -1.49 -1.83 8.32
CA TRP A 95 -1.61 -2.70 9.50
C TRP A 95 -1.16 -2.00 10.79
N ARG A 96 -0.09 -1.21 10.74
CA ARG A 96 0.32 -0.40 11.90
C ARG A 96 -0.78 0.58 12.30
N ARG A 97 -1.44 1.20 11.32
CA ARG A 97 -2.58 2.09 11.57
C ARG A 97 -3.76 1.36 12.21
N ILE A 98 -4.06 0.12 11.79
CA ILE A 98 -5.08 -0.74 12.43
C ILE A 98 -4.75 -0.99 13.90
N LEU A 99 -3.49 -1.28 14.22
CA LEU A 99 -3.04 -1.46 15.61
C LEU A 99 -3.19 -0.18 16.43
N GLU A 100 -2.93 1.00 15.85
CA GLU A 100 -3.12 2.30 16.51
C GLU A 100 -4.61 2.63 16.74
N ILE A 101 -5.51 2.18 15.86
CA ILE A 101 -6.96 2.36 15.99
C ILE A 101 -7.57 1.36 16.99
N ASP A 102 -6.94 0.19 17.14
CA ASP A 102 -7.37 -0.93 18.00
C ASP A 102 -8.78 -1.46 17.66
N LYS A 103 -9.11 -1.47 16.36
CA LYS A 103 -10.38 -2.00 15.84
C LYS A 103 -10.22 -2.62 14.45
N PRO A 104 -11.12 -3.53 14.02
CA PRO A 104 -11.09 -4.05 12.67
C PRO A 104 -11.29 -2.94 11.62
N CYS A 105 -10.43 -2.90 10.60
CA CYS A 105 -10.58 -1.99 9.46
C CYS A 105 -10.55 -2.79 8.15
N ALA A 106 -11.18 -2.27 7.11
CA ALA A 106 -11.01 -2.78 5.75
C ALA A 106 -9.79 -2.10 5.10
N ILE A 107 -8.93 -2.84 4.40
CA ILE A 107 -7.88 -2.25 3.57
C ILE A 107 -8.35 -2.31 2.12
N LEU A 108 -8.35 -1.17 1.44
CA LEU A 108 -8.70 -1.04 0.03
C LEU A 108 -7.47 -0.57 -0.73
N GLU A 109 -6.98 -1.38 -1.68
CA GLU A 109 -5.72 -1.13 -2.38
C GLU A 109 -5.94 -0.61 -3.80
N HIS A 110 -5.33 0.53 -4.12
CA HIS A 110 -5.22 1.07 -5.48
C HIS A 110 -3.78 1.50 -5.79
N ASP A 111 -2.81 0.88 -5.11
CA ASP A 111 -1.39 0.99 -5.40
C ASP A 111 -0.86 -0.12 -6.33
N ALA A 112 -1.70 -1.09 -6.70
CA ALA A 112 -1.44 -2.08 -7.75
C ALA A 112 -1.79 -1.56 -9.16
N TYR A 113 -1.09 -2.08 -10.18
CA TYR A 113 -1.15 -1.65 -11.59
C TYR A 113 -2.46 -2.01 -12.31
#